data_AF-A0A6V7J6W4-F1
#
_entry.id   AF-A0A6V7J6W4-F1
#
_cell.length_a   1.000
_cell.length_b   1.000
_cell.length_c   1.000
_cell.angle_alpha   90.00
_cell.angle_beta   90.00
_cell.angle_gamma   90.00
#
_symmetry.space_group_name_H-M   'P 1'
#
loop_
_entity.id
_entity.type
_entity.pdbx_description
1 polymer ?
#
loop_
_entity_poly.entity_id
_entity_poly.type
_entity_poly.pdbx_seq_one_letter_code
_entity_poly.pdbx_strand_id
1 'polypeptide(L)'
;TLNPWAKIPWLSKYLPIGRLQSRIVNILHNFSTKIIRERRQYHEECDITPGTEDANNNCYGGGSKKRIALLDLLIQYWKKGEIDEVGIREEVDTFIFG
;
A
#
# COMPACT_ATOMS: atom_id res chain seq x y z
N THR A 1 23.54 3.32 -18.89
CA THR A 1 24.26 4.53 -18.42
C THR A 1 23.23 5.56 -17.99
N LEU A 2 23.14 5.87 -16.70
CA LEU A 2 22.14 6.83 -16.19
C LEU A 2 22.70 8.26 -16.34
N ASN A 3 22.12 9.07 -17.22
CA ASN A 3 22.63 10.40 -17.53
C ASN A 3 22.46 11.36 -16.32
N PRO A 4 23.52 12.05 -15.86
CA PRO A 4 23.51 12.88 -14.64
C PRO A 4 22.44 13.99 -14.60
N TRP A 5 22.10 14.51 -15.77
CA TRP A 5 21.22 15.65 -16.00
C TRP A 5 19.75 15.30 -15.77
N ALA A 6 19.40 14.01 -15.89
CA ALA A 6 18.05 13.52 -15.65
C ALA A 6 17.62 13.64 -14.17
N LYS A 7 18.57 13.84 -13.24
CA LYS A 7 18.31 14.04 -11.81
C LYS A 7 17.92 15.49 -11.46
N ILE A 8 18.01 16.41 -12.41
CA ILE A 8 17.72 17.82 -12.18
C ILE A 8 16.18 18.01 -12.21
N PRO A 9 15.51 18.42 -11.10
CA PRO A 9 14.04 18.39 -11.00
C PRO A 9 13.33 19.27 -12.04
N TRP A 10 13.85 20.48 -12.25
CA TRP A 10 13.27 21.41 -13.24
C TRP A 10 13.45 20.88 -14.67
N LEU A 11 14.59 20.24 -14.96
CA LEU A 11 14.87 19.69 -16.29
C LEU A 11 13.98 18.47 -16.57
N SER A 12 13.87 17.55 -15.59
CA SER A 12 12.99 16.37 -15.68
C SER A 12 11.52 16.75 -15.98
N LYS A 13 11.02 17.86 -15.41
CA LYS A 13 9.67 18.37 -15.69
C LYS A 13 9.42 18.68 -17.17
N TYR A 14 10.44 19.16 -17.89
CA TYR A 14 10.33 19.50 -19.30
C TYR A 14 10.60 18.33 -20.24
N LEU A 15 11.43 17.36 -19.82
CA LEU A 15 11.73 16.20 -20.64
C LEU A 15 10.55 15.20 -20.71
N PRO A 16 10.39 14.48 -21.84
CA PRO A 16 9.36 13.45 -21.96
C PRO A 16 9.54 12.30 -20.96
N ILE A 17 10.78 12.01 -20.55
CA ILE A 17 11.10 10.96 -19.57
C ILE A 17 10.53 11.28 -18.18
N GLY A 18 10.58 12.53 -17.73
CA GLY A 18 10.03 12.92 -16.42
C GLY A 18 8.50 12.93 -16.40
N ARG A 19 7.86 13.25 -17.54
CA ARG A 19 6.40 13.09 -17.69
C ARG A 19 6.00 11.62 -17.63
N LEU A 20 6.75 10.73 -18.28
CA LEU A 20 6.52 9.29 -18.22
C LEU A 20 6.66 8.77 -16.78
N GLN A 21 7.73 9.16 -16.08
CA GLN A 21 7.94 8.78 -14.68
C GLN A 21 6.79 9.27 -13.78
N SER A 22 6.36 10.52 -13.94
CA SER A 22 5.23 11.08 -13.18
C SER A 22 3.93 10.30 -13.44
N ARG A 23 3.71 9.87 -14.70
CA ARG A 23 2.55 9.05 -15.06
C ARG A 23 2.61 7.66 -14.41
N ILE A 24 3.77 7.03 -14.38
CA ILE A 24 3.98 5.72 -13.74
C ILE A 24 3.74 5.82 -12.24
N VAL A 25 4.31 6.83 -11.57
CA VAL A 25 4.08 7.07 -10.13
C VAL A 25 2.59 7.28 -9.84
N ASN A 26 1.89 8.03 -10.68
CA ASN A 26 0.45 8.23 -10.52
C ASN A 26 -0.34 6.92 -10.70
N ILE A 27 0.01 6.07 -11.67
CA ILE A 27 -0.60 4.74 -11.82
C ILE A 27 -0.36 3.91 -10.57
N LEU A 28 0.84 3.95 -10.00
CA LEU A 28 1.15 3.21 -8.79
C LEU A 28 0.35 3.72 -7.59
N HIS A 29 0.29 5.03 -7.36
CA HIS A 29 -0.52 5.58 -6.28
C HIS A 29 -2.00 5.20 -6.40
N ASN A 30 -2.55 5.19 -7.62
CA ASN A 30 -3.92 4.72 -7.87
C ASN A 30 -4.07 3.23 -7.55
N PHE A 31 -3.08 2.41 -7.91
CA PHE A 31 -3.05 0.98 -7.60
C PHE A 31 -2.97 0.72 -6.10
N SER A 32 -2.04 1.36 -5.38
CA SER A 32 -1.91 1.27 -3.93
C SER A 32 -3.20 1.69 -3.23
N THR A 33 -3.81 2.80 -3.65
CA THR A 33 -5.10 3.28 -3.10
C THR A 33 -6.22 2.26 -3.33
N LYS A 34 -6.27 1.66 -4.52
CA LYS A 34 -7.25 0.62 -4.86
C LYS A 34 -7.10 -0.62 -3.97
N ILE A 35 -5.88 -1.11 -3.79
CA ILE A 35 -5.59 -2.27 -2.94
C ILE A 35 -5.99 -1.98 -1.49
N ILE A 36 -5.61 -0.81 -0.95
CA ILE A 36 -5.97 -0.42 0.42
C ILE A 36 -7.50 -0.41 0.60
N ARG A 37 -8.23 0.10 -0.39
CA ARG A 37 -9.70 0.15 -0.35
C ARG A 37 -10.33 -1.25 -0.42
N GLU A 38 -9.89 -2.10 -1.36
CA GLU A 38 -10.38 -3.48 -1.47
C GLU A 38 -10.12 -4.25 -0.19
N ARG A 39 -8.95 -4.02 0.44
CA ARG A 39 -8.60 -4.66 1.70
C ARG A 39 -9.41 -4.15 2.89
N ARG A 40 -9.74 -2.86 2.94
CA ARG A 40 -10.69 -2.29 3.93
C ARG A 40 -12.06 -2.96 3.82
N GLN A 41 -12.61 -3.04 2.60
CA GLN A 41 -13.90 -3.69 2.36
C GLN A 41 -13.89 -5.16 2.78
N TYR A 42 -12.82 -5.88 2.45
CA TYR A 42 -12.64 -7.26 2.88
C TYR A 42 -12.60 -7.40 4.40
N HIS A 43 -11.95 -6.47 5.11
CA HIS A 43 -11.91 -6.46 6.58
C HIS A 43 -13.29 -6.20 7.21
N GLU A 44 -14.10 -5.32 6.60
CA GLU A 44 -15.47 -5.02 7.02
C GLU A 44 -16.42 -6.19 6.77
N GLU A 45 -16.33 -6.84 5.60
CA GLU A 45 -17.16 -7.99 5.24
C GLU A 45 -16.81 -9.25 6.05
N CYS A 46 -15.54 -9.41 6.43
CA CYS A 46 -15.05 -10.58 7.17
C CYS A 46 -15.02 -10.43 8.69
N ASP A 47 -15.49 -9.29 9.22
CA ASP A 47 -15.47 -8.93 10.65
C ASP A 47 -14.12 -9.26 11.33
N ILE A 48 -13.02 -8.87 10.66
CA ILE A 48 -11.68 -9.06 11.18
C ILE A 48 -11.47 -7.99 12.26
N THR A 49 -11.87 -8.32 13.48
CA THR A 49 -11.77 -7.44 14.65
C THR A 49 -10.35 -7.41 15.22
N PRO A 50 -9.85 -6.24 15.67
CA PRO A 50 -8.53 -6.14 16.26
C PRO A 50 -8.52 -6.77 17.66
N GLY A 51 -7.72 -7.82 17.84
CA GLY A 51 -7.49 -8.46 19.16
C GLY A 51 -8.10 -9.85 19.34
N THR A 52 -8.86 -10.36 18.37
CA THR A 52 -9.41 -11.71 18.40
C THR A 52 -8.51 -12.62 17.56
N GLU A 53 -7.78 -13.53 18.20
CA GLU A 53 -7.01 -14.59 17.53
C GLU A 53 -7.91 -15.44 16.60
N ASP A 54 -9.21 -15.41 16.86
CA ASP A 54 -10.29 -16.00 16.07
C ASP A 54 -10.83 -15.07 14.99
N ALA A 55 -9.97 -14.57 14.09
CA ALA A 55 -10.53 -14.11 12.81
C ALA A 55 -11.23 -15.32 12.16
N ASN A 56 -12.54 -15.20 11.96
CA ASN A 56 -13.44 -16.20 11.41
C ASN A 56 -12.74 -17.02 10.32
N ASN A 57 -12.66 -18.34 10.51
CA ASN A 57 -11.98 -19.32 9.64
C ASN A 57 -12.52 -19.33 8.19
N ASN A 58 -13.59 -18.57 7.93
CA ASN A 58 -14.29 -18.54 6.66
C ASN A 58 -13.64 -17.63 5.61
N CYS A 59 -12.84 -16.65 6.02
CA CYS A 59 -12.24 -15.68 5.08
C CYS A 59 -10.82 -16.05 4.67
N TYR A 60 -9.98 -16.45 5.63
CA TYR A 60 -8.67 -17.01 5.36
C TYR A 60 -8.77 -18.53 5.45
N GLY A 61 -8.95 -19.19 4.31
CA GLY A 61 -9.12 -20.64 4.26
C GLY A 61 -8.02 -21.40 4.99
N GLY A 62 -8.40 -22.20 5.98
CA GLY A 62 -7.62 -23.31 6.50
C GLY A 62 -6.71 -22.96 7.68
N GLY A 63 -7.03 -23.52 8.85
CA GLY A 63 -6.23 -23.42 10.07
C GLY A 63 -4.78 -23.87 9.91
N SER A 64 -3.85 -22.94 10.08
CA SER A 64 -2.52 -23.10 10.69
C SER A 64 -1.75 -21.79 10.52
N LYS A 65 -1.23 -21.23 11.63
CA LYS A 65 -0.41 -19.99 11.70
C LYS A 65 -0.75 -18.95 10.62
N LYS A 66 -1.78 -18.14 10.86
CA LYS A 66 -2.16 -16.99 10.02
C LYS A 66 -0.93 -16.16 9.68
N ARG A 67 -0.45 -16.24 8.43
CA ARG A 67 0.42 -15.23 7.86
C ARG A 67 -0.47 -14.01 7.64
N ILE A 68 -0.44 -13.09 8.60
CA ILE A 68 -1.11 -11.80 8.43
C ILE A 68 -0.44 -11.12 7.24
N ALA A 69 -1.22 -10.76 6.23
CA ALA A 69 -0.70 -9.97 5.12
C ALA A 69 -0.13 -8.67 5.70
N LEU A 70 1.03 -8.22 5.24
CA LEU A 70 1.65 -6.97 5.70
C LEU A 70 0.66 -5.80 5.70
N LEU A 71 -0.19 -5.73 4.67
CA LEU A 71 -1.24 -4.71 4.56
C LEU A 71 -2.30 -4.81 5.67
N ASP A 72 -2.65 -6.01 6.13
CA ASP A 72 -3.57 -6.17 7.26
C ASP A 72 -2.94 -5.66 8.56
N LEU A 73 -1.62 -5.81 8.74
CA LEU A 73 -0.91 -5.20 9.87
C LEU A 73 -0.95 -3.67 9.78
N LEU A 74 -0.69 -3.09 8.61
CA LEU A 74 -0.74 -1.64 8.41
C LEU A 74 -2.13 -1.06 8.70
N ILE A 75 -3.19 -1.76 8.29
CA ILE A 75 -4.58 -1.38 8.58
C ILE A 75 -4.87 -1.45 10.09
N GLN A 76 -4.27 -2.40 10.82
CA GLN A 76 -4.40 -2.49 12.28
C GLN A 76 -3.72 -1.30 12.98
N TYR A 77 -2.50 -0.95 12.58
CA TYR A 77 -1.79 0.22 13.12
C TYR A 77 -2.52 1.53 12.82
N TRP A 78 -3.11 1.65 11.64
CA TRP A 78 -4.00 2.76 11.29
C TRP A 78 -5.19 2.87 12.23
N LYS A 79 -5.90 1.75 12.46
CA LYS A 79 -7.10 1.72 13.31
C LYS A 79 -6.78 2.04 14.77
N LYS A 80 -5.55 1.74 15.20
CA LYS A 80 -5.02 2.08 16.52
C LYS A 80 -4.60 3.57 16.63
N GLY A 81 -4.59 4.30 15.51
CA GLY A 81 -4.19 5.70 15.44
C GLY A 81 -2.68 5.93 15.53
N GLU A 82 -1.88 4.89 15.31
CA GLU A 82 -0.40 4.99 15.37
C GLU A 82 0.20 5.48 14.04
N ILE A 83 -0.52 5.35 12.93
CA ILE A 83 -0.08 5.77 11.59
C ILE A 83 -1.20 6.53 10.87
N ASP A 84 -0.86 7.65 10.22
CA ASP A 84 -1.76 8.42 9.37
C ASP A 84 -2.00 7.76 8.01
N GLU A 85 -3.12 8.11 7.34
CA GLU A 85 -3.44 7.57 6.00
C GLU A 85 -2.34 7.86 4.96
N VAL A 86 -1.62 8.99 5.12
CA VAL A 86 -0.47 9.34 4.28
C VAL A 86 0.71 8.39 4.55
N GLY A 87 1.01 8.09 5.81
CA GLY A 87 2.11 7.22 6.21
C GLY A 87 1.92 5.78 5.72
N ILE A 88 0.71 5.23 5.82
CA ILE A 88 0.41 3.89 5.28
C ILE A 88 0.61 3.84 3.77
N ARG A 89 0.19 4.88 3.05
CA ARG A 89 0.40 4.93 1.60
C ARG A 89 1.89 4.96 1.26
N GLU A 90 2.70 5.72 2.01
CA GLU A 90 4.15 5.77 1.80
C GLU A 90 4.85 4.44 2.11
N GLU A 91 4.45 3.77 3.19
CA GLU A 91 4.97 2.44 3.53
C GLU A 91 4.58 1.41 2.47
N VAL A 92 3.29 1.36 2.07
CA VAL A 92 2.82 0.48 1.01
C VAL A 92 3.55 0.76 -0.30
N ASP A 93 3.67 2.02 -0.71
CA ASP A 93 4.40 2.37 -1.93
C ASP A 93 5.86 1.91 -1.85
N THR A 94 6.53 2.08 -0.71
CA THR A 94 7.91 1.60 -0.49
C THR A 94 8.02 0.09 -0.63
N PHE A 95 7.05 -0.69 -0.11
CA PHE A 95 7.04 -2.14 -0.28
C PHE A 95 6.75 -2.61 -1.71
N ILE A 96 6.02 -1.82 -2.50
CA ILE A 96 5.75 -2.15 -3.91
C ILE A 96 6.93 -1.72 -4.82
N PHE A 97 7.66 -0.67 -4.44
CA PHE A 97 8.87 -0.22 -5.16
C PHE A 97 10.15 -0.99 -4.79
N GLY A 98 10.21 -1.54 -3.58
CA GLY A 98 11.39 -2.21 -2.99
C GLY A 98 11.70 -3.60 -3.52
#